data_AF-A0A6L6HN79-F1
#
_entry.id   AF-A0A6L6HN79-F1
#
_cell.length_a   1.000
_cell.length_b   1.000
_cell.length_c   1.000
_cell.angle_alpha   90.00
_cell.angle_beta   90.00
_cell.angle_gamma   90.00
#
_symmetry.space_group_name_H-M   'P 1'
#
loop_
_entity.id
_entity.type
_entity.pdbx_description
1 polymer ?
#
loop_
_entity_poly.entity_id
_entity_poly.type
_entity_poly.pdbx_seq_one_letter_code
_entity_poly.pdbx_strand_id
1 'polypeptide(L)'
;MSKEPTNPELIASASSIALTGRRLIDSTDRTSFRDVGEALDALHEHLGVAGGALLILARRLGCEAEVERMLKEGQDRVTAFRAGMGMGGKA
;
A
#
# COMPACT_ATOMS: atom_id res chain seq x y z
N MET A 1 -25.21 -11.02 15.43
CA MET A 1 -23.79 -11.48 15.42
C MET A 1 -23.22 -11.15 14.04
N SER A 2 -22.34 -10.16 13.94
CA SER A 2 -21.64 -9.87 12.67
C SER A 2 -20.75 -11.06 12.35
N LYS A 3 -20.96 -11.71 11.20
CA LYS A 3 -20.06 -12.75 10.70
C LYS A 3 -18.68 -12.13 10.55
N GLU A 4 -17.68 -12.66 11.24
CA GLU A 4 -16.29 -12.36 10.95
C GLU A 4 -16.05 -12.62 9.46
N PRO A 5 -15.39 -11.70 8.73
CA PRO A 5 -14.99 -11.96 7.35
C PRO A 5 -14.13 -13.23 7.37
N THR A 6 -14.54 -14.26 6.62
CA THR A 6 -13.81 -15.52 6.63
C THR A 6 -12.50 -15.36 5.85
N ASN A 7 -11.54 -16.26 6.07
CA ASN A 7 -10.24 -16.23 5.40
C ASN A 7 -10.33 -16.04 3.86
N PRO A 8 -11.30 -16.64 3.15
CA PRO A 8 -11.51 -16.41 1.71
C PRO A 8 -11.81 -14.96 1.31
N GLU A 9 -12.67 -14.21 2.02
CA GLU A 9 -12.98 -12.83 1.65
C GLU A 9 -11.78 -11.90 1.89
N LEU A 10 -10.99 -12.18 2.93
CA LEU A 10 -9.75 -11.47 3.20
C LEU A 10 -8.72 -11.72 2.08
N ILE A 11 -8.54 -12.97 1.67
CA ILE A 11 -7.64 -13.34 0.56
C ILE A 11 -8.12 -12.72 -0.76
N ALA A 12 -9.43 -12.75 -1.02
CA ALA A 12 -10.01 -12.14 -2.23
C ALA A 12 -9.80 -10.62 -2.25
N SER A 13 -9.94 -9.95 -1.10
CA SER A 13 -9.73 -8.50 -0.98
C SER A 13 -8.26 -8.13 -1.23
N ALA A 14 -7.32 -8.83 -0.58
CA ALA A 14 -5.87 -8.61 -0.79
C ALA A 14 -5.45 -8.88 -2.25
N SER A 15 -5.97 -9.96 -2.83
CA SER A 15 -5.71 -10.31 -4.24
C SER A 15 -6.26 -9.26 -5.21
N SER A 16 -7.44 -8.69 -4.90
CA SER A 16 -8.06 -7.66 -5.73
C SER A 16 -7.25 -6.36 -5.74
N ILE A 17 -6.66 -5.96 -4.61
CA ILE A 17 -5.76 -4.81 -4.52
C ILE A 17 -4.51 -5.04 -5.41
N ALA A 18 -3.88 -6.22 -5.27
CA ALA A 18 -2.70 -6.57 -6.05
C ALA A 18 -2.98 -6.62 -7.57
N LEU A 19 -4.09 -7.23 -7.98
CA LEU A 19 -4.50 -7.32 -9.39
C LEU A 19 -4.83 -5.95 -9.98
N THR A 20 -5.49 -5.08 -9.22
CA THR A 20 -5.84 -3.73 -9.66
C THR A 20 -4.58 -2.90 -9.87
N GLY A 21 -3.63 -2.96 -8.92
CA GLY A 21 -2.34 -2.27 -9.06
C GLY A 21 -1.56 -2.75 -10.29
N ARG A 22 -1.53 -4.06 -10.56
CA ARG A 22 -0.88 -4.59 -11.77
C ARG A 22 -1.52 -4.08 -13.06
N ARG A 23 -2.86 -4.12 -13.16
CA ARG A 23 -3.58 -3.64 -14.35
C ARG A 23 -3.34 -2.16 -14.61
N LEU A 24 -3.31 -1.37 -13.55
CA LEU A 24 -3.04 0.06 -13.65
C LEU A 24 -1.63 0.31 -14.20
N ILE A 25 -0.61 -0.37 -13.67
CA ILE A 25 0.77 -0.32 -14.18
C ILE A 25 0.88 -0.79 -15.65
N ASP A 26 0.15 -1.84 -16.01
CA ASP A 26 0.15 -2.39 -17.37
C ASP A 26 -0.51 -1.43 -18.38
N SER A 27 -1.45 -0.61 -17.93
CA SER A 27 -2.14 0.39 -18.75
C SER A 27 -1.44 1.76 -18.83
N THR A 28 -0.46 2.02 -17.96
CA THR A 28 0.29 3.29 -17.95
C THR A 28 1.23 3.40 -19.14
N ASP A 29 1.13 4.48 -19.91
CA ASP A 29 2.19 4.84 -20.86
C ASP A 29 3.45 5.28 -20.09
N ARG A 30 4.46 4.41 -20.11
CA ARG A 30 5.72 4.62 -19.39
C ARG A 30 6.59 5.72 -19.99
N THR A 31 6.24 6.23 -21.16
CA THR A 31 6.95 7.35 -21.82
C THR A 31 6.34 8.70 -21.47
N SER A 32 5.12 8.73 -20.93
CA SER A 32 4.44 9.94 -20.46
C SER A 32 4.63 10.12 -18.96
N PHE A 33 5.41 11.13 -18.55
CA PHE A 33 5.57 11.49 -17.14
C PHE A 33 4.24 11.84 -16.46
N ARG A 34 3.32 12.46 -17.20
CA ARG A 34 2.00 12.80 -16.70
C ARG A 34 1.19 11.54 -16.39
N ASP A 35 1.14 10.60 -17.34
CA ASP A 35 0.32 9.39 -17.19
C ASP A 35 0.90 8.48 -16.10
N VAL A 36 2.23 8.45 -15.94
CA VAL A 36 2.88 7.80 -14.79
C VAL A 36 2.49 8.47 -13.48
N GLY A 37 2.49 9.81 -13.41
CA GLY A 37 2.06 10.55 -12.23
C GLY A 37 0.61 10.24 -11.85
N GLU A 38 -0.31 10.36 -12.80
CA GLU A 38 -1.75 10.08 -12.60
C GLU A 38 -1.98 8.63 -12.14
N ALA A 39 -1.25 7.66 -12.71
CA ALA A 39 -1.30 6.27 -12.29
C ALA A 39 -0.81 6.09 -10.84
N LEU A 40 0.32 6.69 -10.48
CA LEU A 40 0.86 6.61 -9.12
C LEU A 40 -0.08 7.25 -8.10
N ASP A 41 -0.70 8.38 -8.43
CA ASP A 41 -1.67 9.07 -7.57
C ASP A 41 -2.93 8.20 -7.36
N ALA A 42 -3.49 7.64 -8.44
CA ALA A 42 -4.64 6.74 -8.36
C ALA A 42 -4.33 5.48 -7.52
N LEU A 43 -3.12 4.92 -7.66
CA LEU A 43 -2.67 3.79 -6.85
C LEU A 43 -2.54 4.19 -5.37
N HIS A 44 -2.00 5.37 -5.08
CA HIS A 44 -1.87 5.88 -3.72
C HIS A 44 -3.23 6.06 -3.05
N GLU A 45 -4.19 6.67 -3.74
CA GLU A 45 -5.54 6.87 -3.21
C GLU A 45 -6.24 5.53 -2.90
N HIS A 46 -6.19 4.58 -3.84
CA HIS A 46 -6.76 3.25 -3.63
C HIS A 46 -6.13 2.50 -2.44
N LEU A 47 -4.81 2.57 -2.30
CA LEU A 47 -4.11 1.96 -1.18
C LEU A 47 -4.42 2.68 0.15
N GLY A 48 -4.63 4.00 0.13
CA GLY A 48 -5.05 4.77 1.31
C GLY A 48 -6.42 4.31 1.84
N VAL A 49 -7.40 4.18 0.94
CA VAL A 49 -8.74 3.68 1.29
C VAL A 49 -8.68 2.24 1.82
N ALA A 50 -7.93 1.36 1.13
CA ALA A 50 -7.75 -0.02 1.56
C ALA A 50 -7.05 -0.12 2.93
N GLY A 51 -6.01 0.69 3.15
CA GLY A 51 -5.27 0.74 4.40
C GLY A 51 -6.15 1.12 5.60
N GLY A 52 -7.03 2.11 5.43
CA GLY A 52 -7.98 2.50 6.47
C GLY A 52 -8.94 1.37 6.86
N ALA A 53 -9.48 0.66 5.87
CA ALA A 53 -10.36 -0.49 6.10
C ALA A 53 -9.63 -1.65 6.82
N LEU A 54 -8.38 -1.94 6.43
CA LEU A 54 -7.57 -2.98 7.04
C LEU A 54 -7.18 -2.66 8.48
N LEU A 55 -6.90 -1.39 8.81
CA LEU A 55 -6.60 -0.98 10.18
C LEU A 55 -7.79 -1.16 11.13
N ILE A 56 -9.01 -0.85 10.65
CA ILE A 56 -10.25 -1.08 11.41
C ILE A 56 -10.44 -2.59 11.69
N LEU A 57 -10.14 -3.44 10.71
CA LEU A 57 -10.19 -4.89 10.90
C LEU A 57 -9.13 -5.37 11.89
N ALA A 58 -7.90 -4.87 11.80
CA ALA A 58 -6.83 -5.22 12.72
C ALA A 58 -7.17 -4.90 14.19
N ARG A 59 -7.81 -3.75 14.42
CA ARG A 59 -8.35 -3.37 15.74
C ARG A 59 -9.37 -4.37 16.26
N ARG A 60 -10.32 -4.77 15.41
CA ARG A 60 -11.38 -5.73 15.78
C ARG A 60 -10.82 -7.11 16.11
N LEU A 61 -9.75 -7.51 15.43
CA LEU A 61 -9.08 -8.79 15.62
C LEU A 61 -8.02 -8.74 16.74
N GLY A 62 -7.79 -7.59 17.37
CA GLY A 62 -6.79 -7.43 18.43
C GLY A 62 -5.33 -7.51 17.96
N CYS A 63 -5.06 -7.35 16.66
CA CYS A 63 -3.72 -7.39 16.08
C CYS A 63 -3.16 -5.99 15.72
N GLU A 64 -3.77 -4.92 16.24
CA GLU A 64 -3.36 -3.53 15.98
C GLU A 64 -1.87 -3.29 16.25
N ALA A 65 -1.34 -3.75 17.40
CA ALA A 65 0.06 -3.55 17.76
C ALA A 65 1.04 -4.18 16.76
N GLU A 66 0.68 -5.32 16.17
CA GLU A 66 1.50 -5.96 15.14
C GLU A 66 1.46 -5.17 13.83
N VAL A 67 0.29 -4.66 13.43
CA VAL A 67 0.14 -3.78 12.27
C VAL A 67 0.90 -2.47 12.46
N GLU A 68 0.83 -1.84 13.63
CA GLU A 68 1.57 -0.62 13.95
C GLU A 68 3.08 -0.82 13.89
N ARG A 69 3.59 -1.95 14.41
CA ARG A 69 5.00 -2.33 14.30
C ARG A 69 5.42 -2.43 12.82
N MET A 70 4.64 -3.12 12.00
CA MET A 70 4.92 -3.26 10.57
C MET A 70 4.90 -1.91 9.83
N LEU A 71 3.95 -1.03 10.16
CA LEU A 71 3.88 0.32 9.61
C LEU A 71 5.14 1.13 9.94
N LYS A 72 5.59 1.07 11.20
CA LYS A 72 6.81 1.74 11.64
C LYS A 72 8.05 1.22 10.90
N GLU A 73 8.21 -0.10 10.79
CA GLU A 73 9.32 -0.71 10.04
C GLU A 73 9.33 -0.27 8.57
N GLY A 74 8.16 -0.20 7.94
CA GLY A 74 8.01 0.31 6.57
C GLY A 74 8.42 1.78 6.43
N GLN A 75 7.96 2.64 7.34
CA GLN A 75 8.34 4.05 7.38
C GLN A 75 9.84 4.25 7.59
N ASP A 76 10.45 3.46 8.48
CA ASP A 76 11.89 3.52 8.76
C ASP A 76 12.69 3.13 7.50
N ARG A 77 12.25 2.11 6.73
CA ARG A 77 12.86 1.73 5.43
C ARG A 77 12.75 2.84 4.39
N VAL A 78 11.58 3.46 4.24
CA VAL A 78 11.38 4.58 3.30
C VAL A 78 12.26 5.78 3.67
N THR A 79 12.35 6.08 4.97
CA THR A 79 13.18 7.17 5.50
C THR A 79 14.66 6.91 5.19
N ALA A 80 15.15 5.69 5.44
CA ALA A 80 16.51 5.28 5.13
C ALA A 80 16.82 5.38 3.62
N PHE A 81 15.89 4.92 2.76
CA PHE A 81 16.03 5.04 1.31
C PHE A 81 16.13 6.51 0.86
N ARG A 82 15.27 7.39 1.38
CA ARG A 82 15.29 8.83 1.08
C ARG A 82 16.58 9.51 1.56
N ALA A 83 17.07 9.13 2.73
CA ALA A 83 18.35 9.63 3.26
C ALA A 83 19.53 9.19 2.36
N GLY A 84 19.51 7.96 1.84
CA GLY A 84 20.52 7.45 0.91
C GLY A 84 20.50 8.13 -0.46
N MET A 85 19.33 8.50 -0.99
CA MET A 85 19.20 9.29 -2.23
C MET A 85 19.85 10.68 -2.12
N GLY A 86 19.87 11.27 -0.93
CA GLY A 86 20.55 12.56 -0.67
C GLY A 86 22.09 12.49 -0.68
N MET A 87 22.67 11.30 -0.68
CA MET A 87 24.13 11.11 -0.71
C MET A 87 24.72 11.00 -2.13
N GLY A 88 23.90 10.80 -3.16
CA GLY A 88 24.35 10.69 -4.56
C GLY A 88 24.83 11.99 -5.21
N GLY A 89 24.72 13.14 -4.52
CA GLY A 89 25.16 14.46 -5.02
C GLY A 89 26.48 14.97 -4.43
N LYS A 90 27.21 14.14 -3.67
CA LYS A 90 28.51 14.49 -3.05
C LYS A 90 29.61 13.47 -3.37
N ALA A 91 29.63 12.97 -4.60
CA ALA A 91 30.76 12.21 -5.14
C ALA A 91 31.21 12.87 -6.45
#